data_AF-A0A5B9MK66-F1
#
_entry.id   AF-A0A5B9MK66-F1
#
_cell.length_a   1.000
_cell.length_b   1.000
_cell.length_c   1.000
_cell.angle_alpha   90.00
_cell.angle_beta   90.00
_cell.angle_gamma   90.00
#
_symmetry.space_group_name_H-M   'P 1'
#
loop_
_entity.id
_entity.type
_entity.pdbx_description
1 polymer ?
#
loop_
_entity_poly.entity_id
_entity_poly.type
_entity_poly.pdbx_seq_one_letter_code
_entity_poly.pdbx_strand_id
1 'polypeptide(L)'
;MPRTRILPVARSFCGAVSMIVWLIANTPVSSVAADGDPVAIQTWPDGRVDIENHWGLRVIVASGVAADEKLDPSFQKHVAIGTGIDHVWSRRPNQDAASWNPASGQPLPPGAIGVTSLLGPDRDAVGWLVRTDGVTLAVLAESSAGGVALLKEAAATGAANTRIDAVVLPSPAGDRVAGNAVVSWINTIQPRFVLIPSGIAAEAAERFAKQINSLGELTQIDHNTFAIARAGDRRQTTRLVTLQSTPFELSEELETLVRKMEASCARSQVVFRALSANQLNFRPANGTHTPRWNAEHMMGRQLLFFSQIYHALDPAIPVMDLNPQQMPADYAAAHPDWDGHEEARQMQRVSDFTRRFAYLLRGVNLDTRAPGSRWTLRGLLRQMERHYDDHTANTKKKFELADWPDQ
;
A
#
# COMPACT_ATOMS: atom_id res chain seq x y z
N MET A 1 69.46 34.82 17.92
CA MET A 1 69.61 34.14 16.61
C MET A 1 69.70 32.63 16.85
N PRO A 2 68.65 31.86 16.57
CA PRO A 2 68.64 30.42 16.75
C PRO A 2 69.11 29.69 15.48
N ARG A 3 69.94 28.65 15.65
CA ARG A 3 70.35 27.73 14.59
C ARG A 3 69.33 26.59 14.46
N THR A 4 68.62 26.58 13.34
CA THR A 4 67.71 25.52 12.90
C THR A 4 68.52 24.30 12.46
N ARG A 5 68.23 23.12 13.01
CA ARG A 5 68.73 21.83 12.50
C ARG A 5 67.66 21.21 11.60
N ILE A 6 68.09 20.77 10.43
CA ILE A 6 67.35 19.97 9.44
C ILE A 6 67.68 18.50 9.70
N LEU A 7 66.67 17.63 9.73
CA LEU A 7 66.78 16.17 9.55
C LEU A 7 65.52 15.63 8.81
N PRO A 8 65.60 14.44 8.17
CA PRO A 8 65.12 14.25 6.81
C PRO A 8 63.75 13.60 6.65
N VAL A 9 63.26 13.71 5.42
CA VAL A 9 62.13 13.01 4.82
C VAL A 9 62.36 11.50 4.78
N ALA A 10 61.39 10.72 5.28
CA ALA A 10 61.16 9.34 4.85
C ALA A 10 59.66 9.14 4.56
N ARG A 11 59.36 8.88 3.28
CA ARG A 11 58.07 8.34 2.82
C ARG A 11 58.04 6.85 3.11
N SER A 12 56.94 6.33 3.64
CA SER A 12 56.50 4.95 3.38
C SER A 12 54.99 4.80 3.65
N PHE A 13 54.30 4.30 2.64
CA PHE A 13 52.90 3.85 2.61
C PHE A 13 52.68 2.69 3.59
N CYS A 14 51.53 2.63 4.27
CA CYS A 14 50.63 1.46 4.26
C CYS A 14 49.38 1.67 5.13
N GLY A 15 48.19 1.42 4.56
CA GLY A 15 47.08 0.76 5.27
C GLY A 15 46.16 1.61 6.14
N ALA A 16 45.29 2.41 5.54
CA ALA A 16 44.05 2.85 6.20
C ALA A 16 43.01 1.72 6.15
N VAL A 17 42.83 1.00 7.26
CA VAL A 17 41.64 0.16 7.50
C VAL A 17 40.75 0.93 8.45
N SER A 18 39.86 1.75 7.89
CA SER A 18 38.76 2.36 8.63
C SER A 18 37.74 1.28 8.97
N MET A 19 37.84 0.73 10.18
CA MET A 19 36.68 0.14 10.86
C MET A 19 35.63 1.22 11.05
N ILE A 20 34.56 1.17 10.27
CA ILE A 20 33.29 1.78 10.64
C ILE A 20 32.38 0.64 11.08
N VAL A 21 32.53 0.26 12.34
CA VAL A 21 31.53 -0.50 13.09
C VAL A 21 30.44 0.50 13.46
N TRP A 22 29.42 0.62 12.61
CA TRP A 22 28.18 1.28 12.99
C TRP A 22 27.28 0.24 13.66
N LEU A 23 27.15 0.38 14.98
CA LEU A 23 26.16 -0.33 15.80
C LEU A 23 24.76 -0.09 15.22
N ILE A 24 24.19 -1.13 14.61
CA ILE A 24 22.74 -1.32 14.55
C ILE A 24 22.45 -2.47 15.51
N ALA A 25 22.40 -2.15 16.80
CA ALA A 25 21.73 -2.97 17.79
C ALA A 25 20.22 -2.66 17.67
N ASN A 26 19.56 -3.28 16.69
CA ASN A 26 18.10 -3.32 16.63
C ASN A 26 17.66 -4.72 17.07
N THR A 27 17.01 -4.78 18.22
CA THR A 27 16.22 -5.93 18.67
C THR A 27 15.31 -6.42 17.55
N PRO A 28 15.19 -7.75 17.31
CA PRO A 28 14.27 -8.29 16.33
C PRO A 28 12.86 -8.21 16.90
N VAL A 29 12.21 -7.07 16.75
CA VAL A 29 10.75 -7.07 16.69
C VAL A 29 10.44 -7.70 15.34
N SER A 30 9.75 -8.83 15.35
CA SER A 30 9.20 -9.45 14.14
C SER A 30 8.39 -8.39 13.39
N SER A 31 9.01 -7.73 12.40
CA SER A 31 8.40 -6.67 11.63
C SER A 31 7.55 -7.30 10.54
N VAL A 32 6.46 -7.94 10.95
CA VAL A 32 5.25 -7.91 10.13
C VAL A 32 4.97 -6.42 9.97
N ALA A 33 4.90 -5.92 8.73
CA ALA A 33 4.46 -4.55 8.51
C ALA A 33 3.18 -4.34 9.34
N ALA A 34 3.24 -3.42 10.29
CA ALA A 34 2.18 -3.24 11.26
C ALA A 34 0.87 -2.91 10.52
N ASP A 35 -0.28 -3.29 11.09
CA ASP A 35 -1.60 -2.87 10.61
C ASP A 35 -1.59 -1.37 10.25
N GLY A 36 -1.49 -1.02 8.96
CA GLY A 36 -1.29 0.37 8.55
C GLY A 36 -0.78 0.68 7.15
N ASP A 37 -0.49 -0.29 6.28
CA ASP A 37 0.10 -0.03 4.96
C ASP A 37 -0.92 0.58 3.98
N PRO A 38 -0.49 1.44 3.04
CA PRO A 38 -1.40 2.41 2.47
C PRO A 38 -2.48 1.72 1.64
N VAL A 39 -3.71 1.99 2.04
CA VAL A 39 -4.92 1.66 1.31
C VAL A 39 -5.02 2.66 0.16
N ALA A 40 -5.21 2.14 -1.06
CA ALA A 40 -5.53 2.97 -2.19
C ALA A 40 -7.03 3.05 -2.38
N ILE A 41 -7.52 4.25 -2.62
CA ILE A 41 -8.90 4.53 -2.99
C ILE A 41 -8.88 5.06 -4.42
N GLN A 42 -9.63 4.43 -5.32
CA GLN A 42 -9.82 4.92 -6.67
C GLN A 42 -11.27 5.27 -6.95
N THR A 43 -11.53 6.43 -7.56
CA THR A 43 -12.88 6.87 -7.92
C THR A 43 -13.06 6.94 -9.43
N TRP A 44 -14.09 6.29 -9.96
CA TRP A 44 -14.30 6.16 -11.41
C TRP A 44 -15.44 7.05 -11.92
N PRO A 45 -15.50 7.35 -13.24
CA PRO A 45 -16.53 8.21 -13.81
C PRO A 45 -17.97 7.71 -13.61
N ASP A 46 -18.16 6.40 -13.48
CA ASP A 46 -19.44 5.72 -13.26
C ASP A 46 -19.87 5.70 -11.78
N GLY A 47 -19.14 6.38 -10.90
CA GLY A 47 -19.40 6.39 -9.46
C GLY A 47 -18.88 5.16 -8.72
N ARG A 48 -18.14 4.28 -9.39
CA ARG A 48 -17.48 3.15 -8.74
C ARG A 48 -16.33 3.63 -7.86
N VAL A 49 -16.17 3.00 -6.70
CA VAL A 49 -15.03 3.19 -5.80
C VAL A 49 -14.30 1.87 -5.61
N ASP A 50 -13.02 1.85 -5.95
CA ASP A 50 -12.15 0.69 -5.69
C ASP A 50 -11.33 0.99 -4.42
N ILE A 51 -11.32 0.03 -3.49
CA ILE A 51 -10.54 0.09 -2.27
C ILE A 51 -9.61 -1.10 -2.26
N GLU A 52 -8.30 -0.86 -2.31
CA GLU A 52 -7.28 -1.89 -2.40
C GLU A 52 -6.26 -1.76 -1.27
N ASN A 53 -5.95 -2.89 -0.64
CA ASN A 53 -5.06 -2.94 0.51
C ASN A 53 -3.64 -3.45 0.11
N HIS A 54 -2.70 -3.54 1.05
CA HIS A 54 -1.33 -3.98 0.70
C HIS A 54 -1.25 -5.47 0.33
N TRP A 55 -2.22 -6.28 0.77
CA TRP A 55 -2.32 -7.69 0.44
C TRP A 55 -2.81 -7.98 -0.98
N GLY A 56 -3.18 -6.94 -1.74
CA GLY A 56 -3.73 -7.04 -3.09
C GLY A 56 -5.20 -7.42 -3.11
N LEU A 57 -5.87 -7.43 -1.95
CA LEU A 57 -7.32 -7.59 -1.91
C LEU A 57 -7.98 -6.28 -2.31
N ARG A 58 -9.02 -6.38 -3.14
CA ARG A 58 -9.79 -5.23 -3.61
C ARG A 58 -11.28 -5.42 -3.34
N VAL A 59 -11.92 -4.40 -2.79
CA VAL A 59 -13.38 -4.27 -2.75
C VAL A 59 -13.79 -3.16 -3.71
N ILE A 60 -14.76 -3.47 -4.55
CA ILE A 60 -15.32 -2.56 -5.55
C ILE A 60 -16.76 -2.25 -5.18
N VAL A 61 -17.02 -0.97 -4.95
CA VAL A 61 -18.30 -0.44 -4.48
C VAL A 61 -18.96 0.32 -5.62
N ALA A 62 -20.16 -0.06 -6.05
CA ALA A 62 -20.86 0.58 -7.18
C ALA A 62 -22.38 0.65 -7.00
N SER A 63 -22.99 1.69 -7.60
CA SER A 63 -24.44 1.99 -7.57
C SER A 63 -25.27 1.32 -8.67
N GLY A 64 -24.65 0.49 -9.51
CA GLY A 64 -25.29 -0.14 -10.69
C GLY A 64 -24.51 -1.34 -11.23
N VAL A 65 -25.04 -1.96 -12.30
CA VAL A 65 -24.56 -3.25 -12.87
C VAL A 65 -23.12 -3.20 -13.38
N ALA A 66 -22.34 -4.18 -12.89
CA ALA A 66 -21.07 -4.77 -13.32
C ALA A 66 -20.03 -3.92 -14.07
N ALA A 67 -18.85 -3.84 -13.44
CA ALA A 67 -17.61 -3.39 -14.04
C ALA A 67 -17.07 -4.36 -15.12
N ASP A 68 -16.28 -3.78 -16.00
CA ASP A 68 -15.43 -4.34 -17.05
C ASP A 68 -14.69 -5.65 -16.70
N GLU A 69 -14.67 -6.60 -17.63
CA GLU A 69 -14.34 -8.04 -17.49
C GLU A 69 -12.85 -8.41 -17.35
N LYS A 70 -11.94 -7.44 -17.10
CA LYS A 70 -10.49 -7.67 -17.28
C LYS A 70 -9.66 -7.92 -16.02
N LEU A 71 -10.27 -8.04 -14.85
CA LEU A 71 -9.54 -8.17 -13.58
C LEU A 71 -9.65 -9.58 -12.98
N ASP A 72 -8.62 -10.05 -12.27
CA ASP A 72 -8.60 -11.37 -11.63
C ASP A 72 -9.66 -11.46 -10.53
N PRO A 73 -10.74 -12.25 -10.71
CA PRO A 73 -11.83 -12.33 -9.74
C PRO A 73 -11.40 -12.97 -8.41
N SER A 74 -10.24 -13.63 -8.35
CA SER A 74 -9.77 -14.37 -7.17
C SER A 74 -9.41 -13.47 -5.99
N PHE A 75 -9.16 -12.17 -6.25
CA PHE A 75 -8.74 -11.18 -5.25
C PHE A 75 -9.65 -9.95 -5.19
N GLN A 76 -10.77 -9.98 -5.92
CA GLN A 76 -11.70 -8.86 -6.04
C GLN A 76 -13.10 -9.21 -5.59
N LYS A 77 -13.74 -8.28 -4.88
CA LYS A 77 -15.14 -8.42 -4.47
C LYS A 77 -15.96 -7.21 -4.86
N HIS A 78 -16.98 -7.44 -5.67
CA HIS A 78 -18.01 -6.45 -5.96
C HIS A 78 -19.07 -6.44 -4.87
N VAL A 79 -19.46 -5.23 -4.47
CA VAL A 79 -20.53 -4.97 -3.52
C VAL A 79 -21.51 -3.98 -4.16
N ALA A 80 -22.76 -4.42 -4.33
CA ALA A 80 -23.84 -3.62 -4.89
C ALA A 80 -24.72 -3.01 -3.79
N ILE A 81 -25.33 -1.87 -4.11
CA ILE A 81 -26.26 -1.15 -3.23
C ILE A 81 -27.55 -1.97 -3.10
N GLY A 82 -28.10 -2.06 -1.88
CA GLY A 82 -29.45 -2.60 -1.64
C GLY A 82 -29.55 -3.85 -0.76
N THR A 83 -28.44 -4.48 -0.38
CA THR A 83 -28.47 -5.57 0.62
C THR A 83 -27.69 -5.19 1.87
N GLY A 84 -28.25 -5.51 3.04
CA GLY A 84 -27.52 -5.43 4.30
C GLY A 84 -26.42 -6.49 4.30
N ILE A 85 -25.17 -6.05 4.22
CA ILE A 85 -24.01 -6.93 4.30
C ILE A 85 -23.23 -6.64 5.57
N ASP A 86 -22.77 -7.68 6.23
CA ASP A 86 -21.70 -7.59 7.22
C ASP A 86 -20.76 -8.77 6.99
N HIS A 87 -19.69 -8.54 6.24
CA HIS A 87 -18.85 -9.60 5.69
C HIS A 87 -17.38 -9.21 5.71
N VAL A 88 -16.54 -10.23 5.58
CA VAL A 88 -15.09 -10.12 5.52
C VAL A 88 -14.60 -10.76 4.23
N TRP A 89 -13.90 -9.97 3.42
CA TRP A 89 -13.09 -10.42 2.29
C TRP A 89 -11.68 -10.72 2.79
N SER A 90 -11.27 -11.99 2.76
CA SER A 90 -9.98 -12.40 3.33
C SER A 90 -9.38 -13.58 2.62
N ARG A 91 -8.05 -13.71 2.69
CA ARG A 91 -7.31 -14.87 2.22
C ARG A 91 -6.24 -15.23 3.23
N ARG A 92 -6.18 -16.50 3.63
CA ARG A 92 -5.07 -17.01 4.45
C ARG A 92 -3.86 -17.29 3.56
N PRO A 93 -2.63 -17.29 4.12
CA PRO A 93 -1.45 -17.72 3.38
C PRO A 93 -1.63 -19.08 2.69
N ASN A 94 -0.95 -19.26 1.56
CA ASN A 94 -0.97 -20.44 0.68
C ASN A 94 -2.34 -20.79 0.05
N GLN A 95 -3.41 -20.03 0.29
CA GLN A 95 -4.69 -20.22 -0.42
C GLN A 95 -4.66 -19.62 -1.83
N ASP A 96 -5.30 -20.24 -2.81
CA ASP A 96 -5.28 -19.73 -4.19
C ASP A 96 -6.21 -18.54 -4.41
N ALA A 97 -7.31 -18.45 -3.64
CA ALA A 97 -8.32 -17.41 -3.78
C ALA A 97 -8.79 -16.89 -2.43
N ALA A 98 -9.22 -15.62 -2.42
CA ALA A 98 -9.88 -15.02 -1.27
C ALA A 98 -11.32 -15.54 -1.10
N SER A 99 -11.86 -15.35 0.10
CA SER A 99 -13.18 -15.83 0.50
C SER A 99 -14.01 -14.69 1.10
N TRP A 100 -15.32 -14.72 0.81
CA TRP A 100 -16.30 -13.74 1.27
C TRP A 100 -17.21 -14.39 2.29
N ASN A 101 -16.96 -14.14 3.57
CA ASN A 101 -17.67 -14.80 4.67
C ASN A 101 -18.42 -13.77 5.52
N PRO A 102 -19.55 -14.12 6.13
CA PRO A 102 -20.19 -13.26 7.12
C PRO A 102 -19.22 -12.89 8.25
N ALA A 103 -19.31 -11.66 8.75
CA ALA A 103 -18.52 -11.23 9.89
C ALA A 103 -18.94 -11.99 11.15
N SER A 104 -17.96 -12.43 11.94
CA SER A 104 -18.17 -13.21 13.17
C SER A 104 -18.14 -12.37 14.45
N GLY A 105 -18.03 -11.05 14.34
CA GLY A 105 -17.76 -10.13 15.45
C GLY A 105 -16.33 -10.19 16.00
N GLN A 106 -15.46 -11.06 15.45
CA GLN A 106 -14.04 -11.11 15.80
C GLN A 106 -13.25 -10.00 15.09
N PRO A 107 -12.06 -9.63 15.61
CA PRO A 107 -11.14 -8.75 14.89
C PRO A 107 -10.84 -9.27 13.48
N LEU A 108 -10.68 -8.36 12.53
CA LEU A 108 -10.34 -8.73 11.16
C LEU A 108 -8.99 -9.45 11.12
N PRO A 109 -8.88 -10.56 10.36
CA PRO A 109 -7.58 -11.15 10.08
C PRO A 109 -6.63 -10.13 9.41
N PRO A 110 -5.31 -10.25 9.60
CA PRO A 110 -4.34 -9.41 8.89
C PRO A 110 -4.58 -9.43 7.38
N GLY A 111 -4.57 -8.24 6.76
CA GLY A 111 -4.80 -8.08 5.32
C GLY A 111 -6.21 -8.34 4.83
N ALA A 112 -7.19 -8.55 5.72
CA ALA A 112 -8.59 -8.69 5.35
C ALA A 112 -9.29 -7.33 5.18
N ILE A 113 -10.34 -7.32 4.35
CA ILE A 113 -11.23 -6.17 4.17
C ILE A 113 -12.60 -6.52 4.76
N GLY A 114 -12.96 -5.87 5.86
CA GLY A 114 -14.31 -5.90 6.41
C GLY A 114 -15.21 -4.90 5.70
N VAL A 115 -16.43 -5.29 5.36
CA VAL A 115 -17.43 -4.41 4.75
C VAL A 115 -18.76 -4.58 5.47
N THR A 116 -19.28 -3.48 5.98
CA THR A 116 -20.58 -3.44 6.66
C THR A 116 -21.47 -2.39 5.99
N SER A 117 -22.70 -2.74 5.64
CA SER A 117 -23.68 -1.79 5.11
C SER A 117 -24.06 -0.77 6.18
N LEU A 118 -24.14 0.49 5.77
CA LEU A 118 -24.77 1.57 6.54
C LEU A 118 -26.24 1.57 6.17
N LEU A 119 -27.14 1.34 7.13
CA LEU A 119 -28.55 1.12 6.85
C LEU A 119 -29.40 2.38 7.03
N GLY A 120 -30.18 2.70 6.00
CA GLY A 120 -31.21 3.73 5.94
C GLY A 120 -32.35 3.53 6.95
N PRO A 121 -33.22 4.53 7.15
CA PRO A 121 -34.46 4.37 7.92
C PRO A 121 -35.33 3.21 7.44
N ASP A 122 -35.35 2.99 6.12
CA ASP A 122 -36.11 1.92 5.45
C ASP A 122 -35.35 0.59 5.40
N ARG A 123 -34.20 0.50 6.09
CA ARG A 123 -33.26 -0.64 6.11
C ARG A 123 -32.56 -0.93 4.79
N ASP A 124 -32.71 -0.06 3.79
CA ASP A 124 -31.91 -0.11 2.57
C ASP A 124 -30.48 0.37 2.84
N ALA A 125 -29.49 -0.23 2.18
CA ALA A 125 -28.11 0.22 2.32
C ALA A 125 -27.93 1.61 1.67
N VAL A 126 -27.56 2.60 2.48
CA VAL A 126 -27.29 4.00 2.04
C VAL A 126 -25.79 4.28 1.84
N GLY A 127 -24.95 3.28 2.14
CA GLY A 127 -23.51 3.33 2.00
C GLY A 127 -22.87 2.11 2.65
N TRP A 128 -21.55 2.14 2.76
CA TRP A 128 -20.78 1.07 3.39
C TRP A 128 -19.64 1.63 4.24
N LEU A 129 -19.36 0.93 5.32
CA LEU A 129 -18.17 1.08 6.11
C LEU A 129 -17.18 -0.01 5.70
N VAL A 130 -16.01 0.40 5.22
CA VAL A 130 -14.93 -0.48 4.78
C VAL A 130 -13.77 -0.36 5.76
N ARG A 131 -13.31 -1.49 6.31
CA ARG A 131 -12.23 -1.56 7.31
C ARG A 131 -11.12 -2.46 6.78
N THR A 132 -9.89 -1.96 6.71
CA THR A 132 -8.72 -2.75 6.30
C THR A 132 -7.45 -2.05 6.76
N ASP A 133 -6.40 -2.80 7.11
CA ASP A 133 -5.08 -2.27 7.46
C ASP A 133 -5.11 -1.09 8.45
N GLY A 134 -5.99 -1.18 9.46
CA GLY A 134 -6.17 -0.13 10.47
C GLY A 134 -6.81 1.17 9.99
N VAL A 135 -7.27 1.23 8.74
CA VAL A 135 -8.02 2.34 8.13
C VAL A 135 -9.51 2.00 8.12
N THR A 136 -10.34 2.99 8.41
CA THR A 136 -11.80 2.89 8.25
C THR A 136 -12.31 3.95 7.27
N LEU A 137 -13.04 3.51 6.25
CA LEU A 137 -13.59 4.35 5.17
C LEU A 137 -15.10 4.26 5.17
N ALA A 138 -15.78 5.36 4.89
CA ALA A 138 -17.20 5.36 4.59
C ALA A 138 -17.42 5.72 3.11
N VAL A 139 -18.08 4.86 2.34
CA VAL A 139 -18.46 5.13 0.94
C VAL A 139 -19.97 5.33 0.90
N LEU A 140 -20.45 6.49 0.47
CA LEU A 140 -21.88 6.81 0.49
C LEU A 140 -22.51 6.70 -0.91
N ALA A 141 -23.61 5.94 -1.00
CA ALA A 141 -24.35 5.66 -2.23
C ALA A 141 -24.96 6.91 -2.86
N GLU A 142 -25.68 7.67 -2.02
CA GLU A 142 -26.30 8.94 -2.36
C GLU A 142 -26.08 9.93 -1.22
N SER A 143 -25.68 11.15 -1.57
CA SER A 143 -25.25 12.16 -0.60
C SER A 143 -26.41 12.83 0.18
N SER A 144 -27.67 12.49 -0.11
CA SER A 144 -28.87 13.10 0.47
C SER A 144 -29.56 12.25 1.55
N ALA A 145 -29.75 10.93 1.32
CA ALA A 145 -30.47 10.04 2.23
C ALA A 145 -29.59 9.42 3.34
N GLY A 146 -28.27 9.28 3.10
CA GLY A 146 -27.37 8.57 4.02
C GLY A 146 -27.19 9.24 5.39
N GLY A 147 -27.24 10.57 5.45
CA GLY A 147 -26.87 11.32 6.66
C GLY A 147 -27.79 11.08 7.88
N VAL A 148 -29.08 10.84 7.67
CA VAL A 148 -30.04 10.65 8.78
C VAL A 148 -29.88 9.26 9.41
N ALA A 149 -29.64 8.25 8.58
CA ALA A 149 -29.33 6.90 9.03
C ALA A 149 -28.00 6.84 9.78
N LEU A 150 -26.98 7.50 9.22
CA LEU A 150 -25.64 7.60 9.80
C LEU A 150 -25.63 8.26 11.18
N LEU A 151 -26.41 9.33 11.39
CA LEU A 151 -26.53 9.98 12.69
C LEU A 151 -27.22 9.09 13.73
N LYS A 152 -28.26 8.33 13.33
CA LYS A 152 -28.96 7.40 14.22
C LYS A 152 -28.10 6.20 14.59
N GLU A 153 -27.38 5.63 13.62
CA GLU A 153 -26.48 4.51 13.85
C GLU A 153 -25.29 4.95 14.71
N ALA A 154 -24.72 6.13 14.47
CA ALA A 154 -23.66 6.68 15.30
C ALA A 154 -24.09 6.96 16.75
N ALA A 155 -25.34 7.39 16.95
CA ALA A 155 -25.91 7.54 18.29
C ALA A 155 -26.21 6.19 18.96
N ALA A 156 -26.69 5.19 18.22
CA ALA A 156 -27.12 3.90 18.76
C ALA A 156 -25.95 2.94 19.09
N THR A 157 -24.93 2.92 18.26
CA THR A 157 -23.75 2.04 18.42
C THR A 157 -22.62 2.69 19.20
N GLY A 158 -22.78 3.98 19.56
CA GLY A 158 -21.67 4.79 20.03
C GLY A 158 -20.61 5.03 18.96
N ALA A 159 -20.94 4.94 17.65
CA ALA A 159 -19.99 5.19 16.57
C ALA A 159 -19.41 6.62 16.53
N ALA A 160 -19.85 7.53 17.41
CA ALA A 160 -19.05 8.71 17.77
C ALA A 160 -17.61 8.34 18.22
N ASN A 161 -17.39 7.10 18.68
CA ASN A 161 -16.08 6.53 18.99
C ASN A 161 -15.46 5.74 17.82
N THR A 162 -16.21 5.40 16.78
CA THR A 162 -15.66 4.72 15.60
C THR A 162 -14.94 5.75 14.74
N ARG A 163 -13.61 5.72 14.81
CA ARG A 163 -12.75 6.54 13.96
C ARG A 163 -13.03 6.23 12.48
N ILE A 164 -13.43 7.22 11.71
CA ILE A 164 -13.53 7.16 10.25
C ILE A 164 -12.40 8.02 9.69
N ASP A 165 -11.49 7.42 8.94
CA ASP A 165 -10.33 8.11 8.38
C ASP A 165 -10.70 8.89 7.12
N ALA A 166 -11.59 8.36 6.27
CA ALA A 166 -12.09 9.10 5.12
C ALA A 166 -13.55 8.80 4.77
N VAL A 167 -14.21 9.78 4.17
CA VAL A 167 -15.54 9.67 3.58
C VAL A 167 -15.42 9.87 2.07
N VAL A 168 -15.97 8.95 1.28
CA VAL A 168 -16.00 9.01 -0.19
C VAL A 168 -17.42 9.28 -0.65
N LEU A 169 -17.60 10.33 -1.45
CA LEU A 169 -18.86 10.73 -2.06
C LEU A 169 -18.74 10.59 -3.59
N PRO A 170 -18.87 9.37 -4.15
CA PRO A 170 -18.49 9.07 -5.54
C PRO A 170 -19.38 9.71 -6.60
N SER A 171 -20.63 10.07 -6.27
CA SER A 171 -21.58 10.66 -7.21
C SER A 171 -22.48 11.67 -6.49
N PRO A 172 -21.97 12.87 -6.20
CA PRO A 172 -22.78 13.93 -5.60
C PRO A 172 -23.95 14.33 -6.52
N ALA A 173 -25.11 14.59 -5.92
CA ALA A 173 -26.34 14.91 -6.64
C ALA A 173 -26.37 16.37 -7.15
N GLY A 174 -25.97 16.59 -8.42
CA GLY A 174 -26.06 17.88 -9.09
C GLY A 174 -25.21 18.98 -8.42
N ASP A 175 -25.75 20.20 -8.29
CA ASP A 175 -25.07 21.36 -7.70
C ASP A 175 -24.82 21.24 -6.19
N ARG A 176 -25.40 20.22 -5.53
CA ARG A 176 -25.23 19.96 -4.10
C ARG A 176 -24.34 18.75 -3.89
N VAL A 177 -23.15 18.99 -3.35
CA VAL A 177 -22.19 17.92 -3.02
C VAL A 177 -22.80 16.91 -2.03
N ALA A 178 -23.44 17.42 -0.97
CA ALA A 178 -24.17 16.59 -0.01
C ALA A 178 -25.35 17.32 0.64
N GLY A 179 -26.29 16.54 1.20
CA GLY A 179 -27.39 17.06 2.00
C GLY A 179 -26.95 17.49 3.41
N ASN A 180 -27.74 18.33 4.07
CA ASN A 180 -27.45 18.86 5.41
C ASN A 180 -27.21 17.76 6.47
N ALA A 181 -27.89 16.62 6.35
CA ALA A 181 -27.71 15.50 7.26
C ALA A 181 -26.30 14.87 7.12
N VAL A 182 -25.81 14.71 5.89
CA VAL A 182 -24.44 14.20 5.64
C VAL A 182 -23.41 15.22 6.11
N VAL A 183 -23.62 16.51 5.85
CA VAL A 183 -22.76 17.59 6.37
C VAL A 183 -22.68 17.55 7.90
N SER A 184 -23.84 17.44 8.58
CA SER A 184 -23.90 17.36 10.04
C SER A 184 -23.17 16.13 10.59
N TRP A 185 -23.34 14.98 9.92
CA TRP A 185 -22.63 13.77 10.26
C TRP A 185 -21.10 13.92 10.09
N ILE A 186 -20.63 14.43 8.94
CA ILE A 186 -19.20 14.69 8.69
C ILE A 186 -18.63 15.64 9.77
N ASN A 187 -19.35 16.69 10.13
CA ASN A 187 -18.94 17.60 11.21
C ASN A 187 -18.87 16.92 12.58
N THR A 188 -19.69 15.91 12.82
CA THR A 188 -19.73 15.14 14.07
C THR A 188 -18.58 14.13 14.14
N ILE A 189 -18.35 13.37 13.07
CA ILE A 189 -17.31 12.32 13.04
C ILE A 189 -15.91 12.87 12.74
N GLN A 190 -15.81 14.04 12.12
CA GLN A 190 -14.55 14.73 11.77
C GLN A 190 -13.52 13.80 11.11
N PRO A 191 -13.84 13.22 9.92
CA PRO A 191 -12.91 12.34 9.24
C PRO A 191 -11.67 13.12 8.81
N ARG A 192 -10.53 12.45 8.60
CA ARG A 192 -9.31 13.14 8.14
C ARG A 192 -9.49 13.68 6.73
N PHE A 193 -10.19 12.92 5.88
CA PHE A 193 -10.42 13.29 4.48
C PHE A 193 -11.88 13.14 4.09
N VAL A 194 -12.33 14.03 3.22
CA VAL A 194 -13.55 13.86 2.42
C VAL A 194 -13.14 13.90 0.96
N LEU A 195 -13.46 12.84 0.21
CA LEU A 195 -13.10 12.66 -1.18
C LEU A 195 -14.34 12.87 -2.05
N ILE A 196 -14.24 13.78 -3.02
CA ILE A 196 -15.30 14.09 -4.00
C ILE A 196 -14.73 14.05 -5.44
N PRO A 197 -15.54 13.77 -6.46
CA PRO A 197 -15.14 13.91 -7.86
C PRO A 197 -14.80 15.37 -8.21
N SER A 198 -13.80 15.57 -9.07
CA SER A 198 -13.42 16.88 -9.60
C SER A 198 -14.42 17.46 -10.60
N GLY A 199 -15.41 16.68 -11.03
CA GLY A 199 -16.50 17.15 -11.90
C GLY A 199 -17.45 18.13 -11.20
N ILE A 200 -17.32 18.30 -9.88
CA ILE A 200 -18.02 19.33 -9.12
C ILE A 200 -17.42 20.70 -9.40
N ALA A 201 -18.28 21.68 -9.69
CA ALA A 201 -17.87 23.08 -9.88
C ALA A 201 -17.07 23.59 -8.66
N ALA A 202 -16.00 24.35 -8.90
CA ALA A 202 -15.09 24.82 -7.84
C ALA A 202 -15.84 25.57 -6.74
N GLU A 203 -16.80 26.42 -7.09
CA GLU A 203 -17.62 27.19 -6.15
C GLU A 203 -18.53 26.29 -5.30
N ALA A 204 -18.98 25.16 -5.84
CA ALA A 204 -19.75 24.16 -5.08
C ALA A 204 -18.84 23.40 -4.11
N ALA A 205 -17.63 23.01 -4.54
CA ALA A 205 -16.64 22.37 -3.69
C ALA A 205 -16.20 23.29 -2.52
N GLU A 206 -15.94 24.57 -2.79
CA GLU A 206 -15.58 25.56 -1.77
C GLU A 206 -16.70 25.83 -0.77
N ARG A 207 -17.96 25.90 -1.24
CA ARG A 207 -19.11 26.02 -0.34
C ARG A 207 -19.23 24.79 0.55
N PHE A 208 -19.02 23.60 0.00
CA PHE A 208 -19.06 22.35 0.76
C PHE A 208 -17.93 22.26 1.78
N ALA A 209 -16.70 22.65 1.40
CA ALA A 209 -15.54 22.76 2.29
C ALA A 209 -15.87 23.60 3.54
N LYS A 210 -16.49 24.78 3.34
CA LYS A 210 -16.95 25.64 4.45
C LYS A 210 -18.01 24.98 5.32
N GLN A 211 -18.95 24.25 4.73
CA GLN A 211 -20.03 23.57 5.46
C GLN A 211 -19.52 22.44 6.37
N ILE A 212 -18.47 21.72 5.96
CA ILE A 212 -17.87 20.62 6.74
C ILE A 212 -16.72 21.09 7.65
N ASN A 213 -16.54 22.41 7.81
CA ASN A 213 -15.45 23.02 8.55
C ASN A 213 -14.07 22.45 8.17
N SER A 214 -13.85 22.18 6.88
CA SER A 214 -12.54 21.70 6.42
C SER A 214 -11.49 22.80 6.61
N LEU A 215 -10.31 22.45 7.12
CA LEU A 215 -9.20 23.39 7.23
C LEU A 215 -8.25 23.26 6.05
N GLY A 216 -7.73 24.42 5.65
CA GLY A 216 -6.74 24.53 4.57
C GLY A 216 -7.37 24.69 3.20
N GLU A 217 -6.50 24.71 2.19
CA GLU A 217 -6.91 24.80 0.79
C GLU A 217 -7.50 23.46 0.31
N LEU A 218 -8.49 23.57 -0.57
CA LEU A 218 -9.03 22.43 -1.31
C LEU A 218 -7.89 21.73 -2.04
N THR A 219 -7.61 20.47 -1.67
CA THR A 219 -6.56 19.70 -2.32
C THR A 219 -7.11 19.13 -3.63
N GLN A 220 -6.59 19.59 -4.76
CA GLN A 220 -6.96 19.06 -6.07
C GLN A 220 -5.95 18.02 -6.52
N ILE A 221 -6.43 16.83 -6.85
CA ILE A 221 -5.67 15.73 -7.40
C ILE A 221 -6.20 15.46 -8.81
N ASP A 222 -5.31 15.55 -9.79
CA ASP A 222 -5.64 15.45 -11.21
C ASP A 222 -5.58 14.01 -11.75
N HIS A 223 -5.77 13.05 -10.86
CA HIS A 223 -5.95 11.64 -11.19
C HIS A 223 -6.91 11.00 -10.18
N ASN A 224 -7.27 9.76 -10.45
CA ASN A 224 -8.33 9.06 -9.72
C ASN A 224 -7.89 8.31 -8.46
N THR A 225 -6.66 8.45 -8.00
CA THR A 225 -6.09 7.59 -6.95
C THR A 225 -5.70 8.41 -5.73
N PHE A 226 -6.08 7.93 -4.55
CA PHE A 226 -5.74 8.54 -3.26
C PHE A 226 -5.14 7.50 -2.32
N ALA A 227 -4.01 7.83 -1.68
CA ALA A 227 -3.38 7.00 -0.67
C ALA A 227 -3.85 7.38 0.72
N ILE A 228 -4.15 6.39 1.57
CA ILE A 228 -4.42 6.61 2.98
C ILE A 228 -3.82 5.49 3.82
N ALA A 229 -3.08 5.86 4.85
CA ALA A 229 -2.59 4.95 5.87
C ALA A 229 -3.26 5.25 7.22
N ARG A 230 -3.17 4.28 8.14
CA ARG A 230 -3.58 4.46 9.53
C ARG A 230 -2.84 5.67 10.12
N ALA A 231 -3.56 6.64 10.65
CA ALA A 231 -2.95 7.71 11.42
C ALA A 231 -2.90 7.35 12.91
N GLY A 232 -1.97 7.97 13.65
CA GLY A 232 -1.96 7.91 15.11
C GLY A 232 -3.23 8.54 15.72
N ASP A 233 -3.39 8.44 17.04
CA ASP A 233 -4.62 8.82 17.76
C ASP A 233 -4.92 10.33 17.82
N ARG A 234 -4.08 11.17 17.20
CA ARG A 234 -4.34 12.60 17.12
C ARG A 234 -5.48 12.86 16.15
N ARG A 235 -6.57 13.43 16.66
CA ARG A 235 -7.62 14.03 15.83
C ARG A 235 -6.97 15.08 14.92
N GLN A 236 -7.07 14.85 13.63
CA GLN A 236 -6.68 15.82 12.59
C GLN A 236 -7.95 16.51 12.11
N THR A 237 -7.78 17.72 11.60
CA THR A 237 -8.87 18.49 11.01
C THR A 237 -9.20 17.97 9.62
N THR A 238 -10.49 17.89 9.30
CA THR A 238 -10.99 17.42 8.02
C THR A 238 -10.39 18.19 6.85
N ARG A 239 -9.92 17.48 5.82
CA ARG A 239 -9.47 18.05 4.54
C ARG A 239 -10.40 17.60 3.42
N LEU A 240 -10.81 18.54 2.56
CA LEU A 240 -11.55 18.22 1.34
C LEU A 240 -10.56 17.97 0.20
N VAL A 241 -10.73 16.84 -0.50
CA VAL A 241 -9.92 16.44 -1.65
C VAL A 241 -10.83 16.21 -2.84
N THR A 242 -10.49 16.79 -3.98
CA THR A 242 -11.14 16.49 -5.27
C THR A 242 -10.26 15.58 -6.11
N LEU A 243 -10.82 14.48 -6.63
CA LEU A 243 -10.14 13.51 -7.48
C LEU A 243 -10.69 13.60 -8.91
N GLN A 244 -9.81 13.71 -9.91
CA GLN A 244 -10.23 13.47 -11.31
C GLN A 244 -10.61 12.02 -11.52
N SER A 245 -11.46 11.73 -12.50
CA SER A 245 -11.92 10.38 -12.78
C SER A 245 -10.98 9.60 -13.72
N THR A 246 -9.95 10.26 -14.26
CA THR A 246 -8.97 9.66 -15.16
C THR A 246 -7.85 8.97 -14.37
N PRO A 247 -7.49 7.71 -14.69
CA PRO A 247 -6.30 7.06 -14.16
C PRO A 247 -5.03 7.86 -14.47
N PHE A 248 -4.08 7.82 -13.54
CA PHE A 248 -2.77 8.41 -13.80
C PHE A 248 -1.98 7.57 -14.81
N GLU A 249 -1.37 8.23 -15.80
CA GLU A 249 -0.46 7.63 -16.76
C GLU A 249 0.98 8.08 -16.52
N LEU A 250 1.89 7.12 -16.48
CA LEU A 250 3.33 7.40 -16.41
C LEU A 250 3.81 7.98 -17.74
N SER A 251 4.85 8.82 -17.69
CA SER A 251 5.56 9.21 -18.92
C SER A 251 6.13 7.98 -19.61
N GLU A 252 6.20 7.99 -20.94
CA GLU A 252 6.64 6.83 -21.74
C GLU A 252 7.98 6.24 -21.26
N GLU A 253 8.93 7.11 -20.92
CA GLU A 253 10.24 6.70 -20.43
C GLU A 253 10.16 6.03 -19.04
N LEU A 254 9.40 6.61 -18.11
CA LEU A 254 9.23 6.04 -16.78
C LEU A 254 8.44 4.73 -16.83
N GLU A 255 7.38 4.67 -17.65
CA GLU A 255 6.61 3.47 -17.93
C GLU A 255 7.51 2.34 -18.44
N THR A 256 8.40 2.65 -19.38
CA THR A 256 9.36 1.67 -19.93
C THR A 256 10.29 1.12 -18.84
N LEU A 257 10.79 1.97 -17.94
CA LEU A 257 11.68 1.55 -16.86
C LEU A 257 10.94 0.70 -15.81
N VAL A 258 9.72 1.10 -15.43
CA VAL A 258 8.86 0.35 -14.50
C VAL A 258 8.53 -1.02 -15.08
N ARG A 259 8.09 -1.11 -16.33
CA ARG A 259 7.78 -2.39 -16.98
C ARG A 259 8.97 -3.36 -17.01
N LYS A 260 10.19 -2.87 -17.22
CA LYS A 260 11.39 -3.73 -17.20
C LYS A 260 11.64 -4.33 -15.83
N MET A 261 11.54 -3.51 -14.78
CA MET A 261 11.63 -3.98 -13.39
C MET A 261 10.53 -5.01 -13.07
N GLU A 262 9.28 -4.71 -13.41
CA GLU A 262 8.15 -5.63 -13.20
C GLU A 262 8.33 -6.95 -13.96
N ALA A 263 8.82 -6.90 -15.20
CA ALA A 263 9.09 -8.10 -15.97
C ALA A 263 10.17 -8.98 -15.33
N SER A 264 11.19 -8.40 -14.68
CA SER A 264 12.18 -9.16 -13.92
C SER A 264 11.61 -9.76 -12.64
N CYS A 265 10.76 -9.01 -11.92
CA CYS A 265 9.99 -9.54 -10.81
C CYS A 265 9.12 -10.73 -11.24
N ALA A 266 8.35 -10.61 -12.32
CA ALA A 266 7.52 -11.68 -12.86
C ALA A 266 8.31 -12.94 -13.26
N ARG A 267 9.50 -12.78 -13.86
CA ARG A 267 10.39 -13.93 -14.13
C ARG A 267 10.87 -14.60 -12.85
N SER A 268 11.15 -13.82 -11.81
CA SER A 268 11.54 -14.34 -10.49
C SER A 268 10.38 -15.13 -9.88
N GLN A 269 9.17 -14.56 -9.89
CA GLN A 269 7.95 -15.22 -9.40
C GLN A 269 7.74 -16.60 -10.03
N VAL A 270 7.97 -16.76 -11.34
CA VAL A 270 7.84 -18.07 -12.02
C VAL A 270 8.78 -19.12 -11.41
N VAL A 271 10.01 -18.75 -11.07
CA VAL A 271 11.00 -19.64 -10.46
C VAL A 271 10.61 -19.99 -9.03
N PHE A 272 10.25 -18.98 -8.24
CA PHE A 272 9.91 -19.18 -6.84
C PHE A 272 8.60 -19.93 -6.65
N ARG A 273 7.61 -19.73 -7.51
CA ARG A 273 6.30 -20.40 -7.46
C ARG A 273 6.39 -21.92 -7.43
N ALA A 274 7.39 -22.49 -8.09
CA ALA A 274 7.58 -23.94 -8.16
C ALA A 274 8.17 -24.56 -6.87
N LEU A 275 8.62 -23.75 -5.92
CA LEU A 275 9.31 -24.24 -4.73
C LEU A 275 8.34 -24.59 -3.61
N SER A 276 8.57 -25.71 -2.93
CA SER A 276 7.86 -25.98 -1.68
C SER A 276 8.45 -25.15 -0.53
N ALA A 277 7.75 -25.11 0.61
CA ALA A 277 8.27 -24.51 1.83
C ALA A 277 9.61 -25.11 2.27
N ASN A 278 9.84 -26.42 2.10
CA ASN A 278 11.11 -27.05 2.49
C ASN A 278 12.27 -26.61 1.59
N GLN A 279 12.07 -26.64 0.26
CA GLN A 279 13.02 -26.06 -0.71
C GLN A 279 13.30 -24.58 -0.44
N LEU A 280 12.28 -23.79 -0.10
CA LEU A 280 12.47 -22.37 0.25
C LEU A 280 13.37 -22.18 1.47
N ASN A 281 13.21 -23.03 2.48
CA ASN A 281 13.98 -22.97 3.73
C ASN A 281 15.30 -23.75 3.69
N PHE A 282 15.64 -24.38 2.56
CA PHE A 282 16.88 -25.12 2.39
C PHE A 282 18.09 -24.24 2.71
N ARG A 283 18.97 -24.74 3.59
CA ARG A 283 20.20 -24.08 4.04
C ARG A 283 21.40 -24.73 3.34
N PRO A 284 21.93 -24.12 2.27
CA PRO A 284 23.03 -24.71 1.51
C PRO A 284 24.28 -24.94 2.36
N ALA A 285 24.90 -26.12 2.24
CA ALA A 285 26.15 -26.43 2.96
C ALA A 285 27.33 -25.50 2.59
N ASN A 286 27.27 -24.86 1.41
CA ASN A 286 28.28 -23.89 0.96
C ASN A 286 28.18 -22.50 1.63
N GLY A 287 27.26 -22.32 2.58
CA GLY A 287 27.09 -21.09 3.35
C GLY A 287 26.42 -19.93 2.61
N THR A 288 25.87 -20.17 1.41
CA THR A 288 25.08 -19.16 0.69
C THR A 288 23.69 -18.99 1.32
N HIS A 289 23.03 -17.85 1.06
CA HIS A 289 21.67 -17.59 1.53
C HIS A 289 20.66 -18.64 1.05
N THR A 290 19.58 -18.87 1.81
CA THR A 290 18.50 -19.77 1.38
C THR A 290 17.74 -19.20 0.18
N PRO A 291 16.97 -20.01 -0.58
CA PRO A 291 16.04 -19.47 -1.57
C PRO A 291 15.08 -18.45 -0.95
N ARG A 292 14.45 -18.73 0.20
CA ARG A 292 13.53 -17.78 0.86
C ARG A 292 14.17 -16.45 1.19
N TRP A 293 15.42 -16.45 1.68
CA TRP A 293 16.15 -15.21 1.91
C TRP A 293 16.26 -14.39 0.63
N ASN A 294 16.52 -15.03 -0.52
CA ASN A 294 16.59 -14.32 -1.80
C ASN A 294 15.24 -13.72 -2.17
N ALA A 295 14.14 -14.43 -1.94
CA ALA A 295 12.79 -13.92 -2.16
C ALA A 295 12.48 -12.69 -1.28
N GLU A 296 12.63 -12.83 0.03
CA GLU A 296 12.38 -11.78 1.01
C GLU A 296 13.30 -10.58 0.79
N HIS A 297 14.57 -10.81 0.41
CA HIS A 297 15.52 -9.74 0.13
C HIS A 297 15.19 -8.95 -1.13
N MET A 298 14.81 -9.64 -2.22
CA MET A 298 14.38 -8.98 -3.47
C MET A 298 13.20 -8.04 -3.23
N MET A 299 12.12 -8.58 -2.66
CA MET A 299 10.91 -7.79 -2.40
C MET A 299 11.13 -6.73 -1.31
N GLY A 300 11.87 -7.06 -0.23
CA GLY A 300 12.14 -6.14 0.87
C GLY A 300 12.97 -4.92 0.45
N ARG A 301 13.94 -5.08 -0.47
CA ARG A 301 14.72 -3.96 -1.00
C ARG A 301 13.89 -3.05 -1.89
N GLN A 302 13.09 -3.63 -2.78
CA GLN A 302 12.19 -2.83 -3.63
C GLN A 302 11.22 -2.02 -2.77
N LEU A 303 10.54 -2.68 -1.82
CA LEU A 303 9.58 -2.04 -0.93
C LEU A 303 10.20 -0.88 -0.15
N LEU A 304 11.37 -1.09 0.47
CA LEU A 304 12.06 -0.05 1.23
C LEU A 304 12.43 1.15 0.36
N PHE A 305 13.04 0.94 -0.81
CA PHE A 305 13.50 2.06 -1.62
C PHE A 305 12.34 2.89 -2.18
N PHE A 306 11.26 2.26 -2.64
CA PHE A 306 10.12 3.00 -3.17
C PHE A 306 9.29 3.65 -2.07
N SER A 307 9.07 2.98 -0.93
CA SER A 307 8.35 3.59 0.20
C SER A 307 9.09 4.80 0.79
N GLN A 308 10.43 4.82 0.80
CA GLN A 308 11.21 6.01 1.16
C GLN A 308 10.98 7.19 0.22
N ILE A 309 10.96 6.94 -1.09
CA ILE A 309 10.70 7.97 -2.09
C ILE A 309 9.26 8.49 -1.96
N TYR A 310 8.30 7.57 -1.85
CA TYR A 310 6.89 7.91 -1.70
C TYR A 310 6.62 8.68 -0.41
N HIS A 311 7.19 8.26 0.72
CA HIS A 311 7.08 9.00 1.98
C HIS A 311 7.65 10.42 1.91
N ALA A 312 8.78 10.60 1.20
CA ALA A 312 9.38 11.91 1.02
C ALA A 312 8.54 12.86 0.15
N LEU A 313 7.70 12.31 -0.73
CA LEU A 313 6.78 13.06 -1.60
C LEU A 313 5.41 13.25 -0.95
N ASP A 314 4.92 12.23 -0.26
CA ASP A 314 3.67 12.20 0.48
C ASP A 314 3.83 11.38 1.77
N PRO A 315 3.97 12.05 2.93
CA PRO A 315 4.12 11.38 4.23
C PRO A 315 2.92 10.52 4.66
N ALA A 316 1.80 10.54 3.93
CA ALA A 316 0.70 9.61 4.14
C ALA A 316 1.08 8.16 3.82
N ILE A 317 2.13 7.94 3.02
CA ILE A 317 2.70 6.62 2.76
C ILE A 317 3.82 6.36 3.79
N PRO A 318 3.74 5.30 4.60
CA PRO A 318 4.79 4.97 5.55
C PRO A 318 6.05 4.45 4.83
N VAL A 319 7.21 4.60 5.48
CA VAL A 319 8.42 3.87 5.08
C VAL A 319 8.29 2.44 5.57
N MET A 320 8.45 1.48 4.66
CA MET A 320 8.22 0.05 4.92
C MET A 320 9.52 -0.74 4.75
N ASP A 321 9.99 -1.40 5.81
CA ASP A 321 11.21 -2.21 5.77
C ASP A 321 10.91 -3.67 6.12
N LEU A 322 10.90 -4.52 5.10
CA LEU A 322 10.75 -5.97 5.22
C LEU A 322 12.06 -6.71 4.87
N ASN A 323 13.22 -6.04 4.95
CA ASN A 323 14.48 -6.68 4.60
C ASN A 323 14.86 -7.75 5.63
N PRO A 324 15.25 -8.96 5.19
CA PRO A 324 15.78 -9.96 6.10
C PRO A 324 17.18 -9.55 6.58
N GLN A 325 17.57 -10.10 7.73
CA GLN A 325 18.94 -10.00 8.23
C GLN A 325 19.92 -10.53 7.17
N GLN A 326 21.05 -9.83 7.01
CA GLN A 326 21.93 -10.03 5.86
C GLN A 326 22.83 -11.26 5.98
N MET A 327 23.25 -11.62 7.19
CA MET A 327 24.16 -12.75 7.36
C MET A 327 23.36 -14.07 7.37
N PRO A 328 23.79 -15.11 6.63
CA PRO A 328 23.10 -16.40 6.61
C PRO A 328 22.85 -17.01 8.00
N ALA A 329 23.78 -16.80 8.94
CA ALA A 329 23.66 -17.30 10.31
C ALA A 329 22.58 -16.56 11.14
N ASP A 330 22.33 -15.29 10.81
CA ASP A 330 21.39 -14.43 11.53
C ASP A 330 19.98 -14.45 10.90
N TYR A 331 19.83 -15.14 9.76
CA TYR A 331 18.59 -15.17 9.02
C TYR A 331 17.53 -16.06 9.69
N ALA A 332 16.39 -15.45 9.99
CA ALA A 332 15.15 -16.12 10.32
C ALA A 332 14.09 -15.75 9.27
N ALA A 333 13.47 -16.76 8.66
CA ALA A 333 12.35 -16.58 7.75
C ALA A 333 11.20 -15.86 8.46
N ALA A 334 10.63 -14.84 7.82
CA ALA A 334 9.45 -14.17 8.36
C ALA A 334 8.25 -15.12 8.38
N HIS A 335 8.14 -15.95 7.35
CA HIS A 335 7.06 -16.92 7.17
C HIS A 335 7.59 -18.28 6.71
N PRO A 336 8.14 -19.11 7.62
CA PRO A 336 8.76 -20.38 7.24
C PRO A 336 7.77 -21.39 6.64
N ASP A 337 6.47 -21.23 6.86
CA ASP A 337 5.40 -22.10 6.35
C ASP A 337 4.86 -21.69 4.97
N TRP A 338 5.25 -20.52 4.45
CA TRP A 338 4.81 -20.06 3.13
C TRP A 338 5.46 -20.90 2.03
N ASP A 339 4.67 -21.31 1.05
CA ASP A 339 5.18 -21.98 -0.14
C ASP A 339 5.66 -20.98 -1.21
N GLY A 340 6.15 -21.51 -2.32
CA GLY A 340 6.59 -20.72 -3.47
C GLY A 340 5.50 -19.84 -4.06
N HIS A 341 4.24 -20.29 -4.03
CA HIS A 341 3.11 -19.51 -4.53
C HIS A 341 2.89 -18.26 -3.66
N GLU A 342 2.98 -18.39 -2.34
CA GLU A 342 2.85 -17.25 -1.44
C GLU A 342 4.03 -16.28 -1.53
N GLU A 343 5.28 -16.76 -1.60
CA GLU A 343 6.45 -15.89 -1.83
C GLU A 343 6.36 -15.12 -3.15
N ALA A 344 5.96 -15.81 -4.24
CA ALA A 344 5.74 -15.16 -5.52
C ALA A 344 4.62 -14.11 -5.45
N ARG A 345 3.53 -14.38 -4.70
CA ARG A 345 2.46 -13.39 -4.47
C ARG A 345 2.96 -12.19 -3.66
N GLN A 346 3.86 -12.39 -2.68
CA GLN A 346 4.46 -11.29 -1.93
C GLN A 346 5.34 -10.40 -2.82
N MET A 347 6.12 -10.98 -3.74
CA MET A 347 6.85 -10.19 -4.76
C MET A 347 5.89 -9.37 -5.62
N GLN A 348 4.79 -9.97 -6.06
CA GLN A 348 3.76 -9.27 -6.85
C GLN A 348 3.15 -8.11 -6.06
N ARG A 349 2.80 -8.29 -4.79
CA ARG A 349 2.26 -7.22 -3.93
C ARG A 349 3.18 -6.00 -3.83
N VAL A 350 4.50 -6.22 -3.70
CA VAL A 350 5.49 -5.14 -3.68
C VAL A 350 5.60 -4.45 -5.05
N SER A 351 5.52 -5.23 -6.13
CA SER A 351 5.46 -4.70 -7.48
C SER A 351 4.21 -3.83 -7.71
N ASP A 352 3.05 -4.31 -7.27
CA ASP A 352 1.78 -3.61 -7.34
C ASP A 352 1.79 -2.35 -6.50
N PHE A 353 2.32 -2.39 -5.27
CA PHE A 353 2.54 -1.20 -4.44
C PHE A 353 3.37 -0.15 -5.20
N THR A 354 4.44 -0.58 -5.87
CA THR A 354 5.30 0.32 -6.64
C THR A 354 4.53 0.96 -7.78
N ARG A 355 3.74 0.19 -8.53
CA ARG A 355 2.91 0.68 -9.63
C ARG A 355 1.78 1.60 -9.15
N ARG A 356 1.06 1.19 -8.12
CA ARG A 356 -0.15 1.84 -7.57
C ARG A 356 0.11 3.28 -7.14
N PHE A 357 1.26 3.54 -6.55
CA PHE A 357 1.65 4.88 -6.08
C PHE A 357 2.63 5.60 -7.01
N ALA A 358 2.87 5.08 -8.21
CA ALA A 358 3.79 5.68 -9.17
C ALA A 358 3.36 7.08 -9.64
N TYR A 359 2.10 7.50 -9.39
CA TYR A 359 1.65 8.88 -9.59
C TYR A 359 2.46 9.91 -8.79
N LEU A 360 3.01 9.53 -7.64
CA LEU A 360 3.88 10.41 -6.85
C LEU A 360 5.20 10.72 -7.56
N LEU A 361 5.64 9.87 -8.49
CA LEU A 361 6.87 10.08 -9.25
C LEU A 361 6.72 11.13 -10.35
N ARG A 362 5.53 11.70 -10.52
CA ARG A 362 5.29 12.72 -11.54
C ARG A 362 6.19 13.93 -11.32
N GLY A 363 6.83 14.38 -12.40
CA GLY A 363 7.71 15.54 -12.38
C GLY A 363 9.06 15.30 -11.70
N VAL A 364 9.29 14.11 -11.12
CA VAL A 364 10.60 13.74 -10.58
C VAL A 364 11.57 13.56 -11.75
N ASN A 365 12.67 14.32 -11.73
CA ASN A 365 13.70 14.20 -12.74
C ASN A 365 14.46 12.87 -12.57
N LEU A 366 14.41 12.03 -13.60
CA LEU A 366 14.93 10.66 -13.60
C LEU A 366 16.44 10.56 -13.35
N ASP A 367 17.19 11.62 -13.66
CA ASP A 367 18.65 11.66 -13.65
C ASP A 367 19.23 12.47 -12.47
N THR A 368 18.36 12.96 -11.60
CA THR A 368 18.73 13.53 -10.30
C THR A 368 18.40 12.57 -9.17
N ARG A 369 18.98 12.77 -7.98
CA ARG A 369 18.65 11.94 -6.80
C ARG A 369 17.16 12.05 -6.52
N ALA A 370 16.48 10.90 -6.40
CA ALA A 370 15.07 10.87 -6.04
C ALA A 370 14.91 11.35 -4.58
N PRO A 371 13.80 12.02 -4.25
CA PRO A 371 13.49 12.43 -2.87
C PRO A 371 13.61 11.26 -1.90
N GLY A 372 14.18 11.50 -0.71
CA GLY A 372 14.36 10.45 0.30
C GLY A 372 15.34 9.32 -0.07
N SER A 373 16.00 9.38 -1.23
CA SER A 373 16.86 8.30 -1.73
C SER A 373 18.27 8.77 -2.09
N ARG A 374 19.22 7.83 -1.98
CA ARG A 374 20.60 8.03 -2.49
C ARG A 374 20.72 7.79 -4.00
N TRP A 375 19.73 7.16 -4.60
CA TRP A 375 19.71 6.78 -6.01
C TRP A 375 19.04 7.86 -6.86
N THR A 376 19.44 7.95 -8.13
CA THR A 376 18.54 8.56 -9.13
C THR A 376 17.39 7.59 -9.41
N LEU A 377 16.22 8.10 -9.81
CA LEU A 377 15.07 7.22 -10.08
C LEU A 377 15.37 6.23 -11.22
N ARG A 378 16.03 6.68 -12.30
CA ARG A 378 16.51 5.81 -13.37
C ARG A 378 17.49 4.75 -12.87
N GLY A 379 18.43 5.15 -12.02
CA GLY A 379 19.44 4.27 -11.44
C GLY A 379 18.80 3.19 -10.58
N LEU A 380 17.83 3.57 -9.75
CA LEU A 380 17.09 2.65 -8.88
C LEU A 380 16.29 1.63 -9.68
N LEU A 381 15.48 2.05 -10.67
CA LEU A 381 14.67 1.14 -11.49
C LEU A 381 15.52 0.10 -12.22
N ARG A 382 16.64 0.53 -12.83
CA ARG A 382 17.61 -0.38 -13.46
C ARG A 382 18.31 -1.28 -12.44
N GLN A 383 18.55 -0.79 -11.23
CA GLN A 383 19.14 -1.58 -10.17
C GLN A 383 18.17 -2.67 -9.69
N MET A 384 16.88 -2.37 -9.57
CA MET A 384 15.86 -3.36 -9.19
C MET A 384 15.70 -4.43 -10.27
N GLU A 385 15.69 -4.06 -11.56
CA GLU A 385 15.73 -5.04 -12.66
C GLU A 385 16.89 -6.03 -12.51
N ARG A 386 18.13 -5.54 -12.36
CA ARG A 386 19.30 -6.43 -12.17
C ARG A 386 19.24 -7.23 -10.86
N HIS A 387 18.75 -6.61 -9.79
CA HIS A 387 18.66 -7.22 -8.47
C HIS A 387 17.80 -8.50 -8.52
N TYR A 388 16.62 -8.43 -9.15
CA TYR A 388 15.78 -9.61 -9.33
C TYR A 388 16.44 -10.68 -10.20
N ASP A 389 17.07 -10.30 -11.32
CA ASP A 389 17.74 -11.25 -12.21
C ASP A 389 18.92 -11.97 -11.50
N ASP A 390 19.76 -11.24 -10.76
CA ASP A 390 20.93 -11.78 -10.07
C ASP A 390 20.54 -12.75 -8.94
N HIS A 391 19.59 -12.36 -8.08
CA HIS A 391 19.14 -13.19 -6.96
C HIS A 391 18.34 -14.41 -7.43
N THR A 392 17.61 -14.30 -8.54
CA THR A 392 16.95 -15.44 -9.20
C THR A 392 17.98 -16.41 -9.79
N ALA A 393 19.01 -15.92 -10.48
CA ALA A 393 20.09 -16.77 -10.99
C ALA A 393 20.82 -17.50 -9.85
N ASN A 394 21.09 -16.81 -8.74
CA ASN A 394 21.69 -17.41 -7.55
C ASN A 394 20.78 -18.46 -6.89
N THR A 395 19.47 -18.32 -7.01
CA THR A 395 18.51 -19.33 -6.53
C THR A 395 18.53 -20.57 -7.41
N LYS A 396 18.48 -20.41 -8.74
CA LYS A 396 18.53 -21.54 -9.68
C LYS A 396 19.78 -22.42 -9.51
N LYS A 397 20.95 -21.81 -9.26
CA LYS A 397 22.19 -22.56 -8.98
C LYS A 397 22.08 -23.51 -7.79
N LYS A 398 21.15 -23.28 -6.85
CA LYS A 398 20.96 -24.15 -5.69
C LYS A 398 20.28 -25.45 -6.04
N PHE A 399 19.48 -25.47 -7.12
CA PHE A 399 18.78 -26.66 -7.58
C PHE A 399 19.74 -27.74 -8.08
N GLU A 400 20.99 -27.37 -8.33
CA GLU A 400 22.07 -28.26 -8.79
C GLU A 400 22.94 -28.79 -7.63
N LEU A 401 22.67 -28.36 -6.39
CA LEU A 401 23.43 -28.83 -5.23
C LEU A 401 23.04 -30.26 -4.86
N ALA A 402 24.02 -31.07 -4.46
CA ALA A 402 23.82 -32.48 -4.15
C ALA A 402 22.88 -32.73 -2.96
N ASP A 403 22.75 -31.74 -2.06
CA ASP A 403 21.89 -31.74 -0.88
C ASP A 403 20.57 -30.99 -1.11
N TRP A 404 20.24 -30.61 -2.35
CA TRP A 404 18.96 -29.97 -2.68
C TRP A 404 17.78 -30.91 -2.35
N PRO A 405 16.75 -30.45 -1.63
CA PRO A 405 15.63 -31.30 -1.24
C PRO A 405 14.67 -31.59 -2.41
N ASP A 406 14.18 -32.83 -2.48
CA ASP A 406 13.25 -33.31 -3.50
C ASP A 406 11.89 -32.56 -3.48
N GLN A 407 11.42 -32.20 -2.29
CA GLN A 407 10.26 -31.34 -2.03
C GLN A 407 10.60 -30.37 -0.94
#